data_AF-A0A5K0YD73-F1
#
_entry.id   AF-A0A5K0YD73-F1
#
_cell.length_a   1.000
_cell.length_b   1.000
_cell.length_c   1.000
_cell.angle_alpha   90.00
_cell.angle_beta   90.00
_cell.angle_gamma   90.00
#
_symmetry.space_group_name_H-M   'P 1'
#
loop_
_entity.id
_entity.type
_entity.pdbx_description
1 polymer ?
#
loop_
_entity_poly.entity_id
_entity_poly.type
_entity_poly.pdbx_seq_one_letter_code
_entity_poly.pdbx_strand_id
1 'polypeptide(L)' 'AEFDPVRWLDRSLIRVCSKFGDYQKDSPSTFSLSPRFSIFPQFIFHLRRSQFVQ' A
#
# COMPACT_ATOMS: atom_id res chain seq x y z
N ALA A 1 -15.73 -15.73 -8.65
CA ALA A 1 -14.80 -14.62 -8.90
C ALA A 1 -13.40 -15.16 -8.66
N GLU A 2 -12.54 -15.09 -9.67
CA GLU A 2 -11.16 -15.56 -9.56
C GLU A 2 -10.37 -14.66 -8.59
N PHE A 3 -9.48 -15.25 -7.80
CA PHE A 3 -8.64 -14.51 -6.87
C PHE A 3 -7.56 -13.77 -7.64
N ASP A 4 -7.50 -12.45 -7.47
CA ASP A 4 -6.47 -11.59 -8.05
C ASP A 4 -5.48 -11.17 -6.94
N PRO A 5 -4.28 -11.78 -6.89
CA PRO A 5 -3.27 -11.49 -5.87
C PRO A 5 -2.80 -10.03 -5.88
N VAL A 6 -2.67 -9.42 -7.06
CA VAL A 6 -2.23 -8.03 -7.22
C VAL A 6 -3.29 -7.10 -6.61
N ARG A 7 -4.56 -7.32 -6.95
CA ARG A 7 -5.67 -6.55 -6.39
C ARG A 7 -5.81 -6.73 -4.88
N TRP A 8 -5.53 -7.93 -4.38
CA TRP A 8 -5.51 -8.19 -2.94
C TRP A 8 -4.38 -7.43 -2.24
N LEU A 9 -3.17 -7.41 -2.81
CA LEU A 9 -2.02 -6.67 -2.30
C LEU A 9 -2.29 -5.15 -2.27
N ASP A 10 -2.76 -4.57 -3.37
CA ASP A 10 -3.06 -3.13 -3.45
C ASP A 10 -4.13 -2.73 -2.41
N ARG A 11 -5.19 -3.53 -2.24
CA ARG A 11 -6.22 -3.30 -1.21
C ARG A 11 -5.68 -3.42 0.21
N SER A 12 -4.67 -4.24 0.42
CA SER A 12 -4.03 -4.42 1.73
C SER A 12 -3.11 -3.25 2.04
N LEU A 13 -2.37 -2.76 1.04
CA LEU A 13 -1.56 -1.54 1.14
C LEU A 13 -2.42 -0.32 1.51
N ILE A 14 -3.53 -0.11 0.79
CA ILE A 14 -4.46 1.00 1.10
C ILE A 14 -4.95 0.92 2.54
N ARG A 15 -5.36 -0.26 3.02
CA ARG A 15 -5.84 -0.45 4.40
C ARG A 15 -4.77 -0.11 5.45
N VAL A 16 -3.52 -0.51 5.22
CA VAL A 16 -2.41 -0.18 6.14
C VAL A 16 -2.14 1.34 6.12
N CYS A 17 -2.03 1.94 4.94
CA CYS A 17 -1.82 3.38 4.79
C CYS A 17 -2.94 4.21 5.40
N SER A 18 -4.21 3.82 5.22
CA SER A 18 -5.35 4.52 5.82
C SER A 18 -5.45 4.36 7.33
N LYS A 19 -4.92 3.26 7.89
CA LYS A 19 -4.98 2.98 9.34
C LYS A 19 -3.82 3.62 10.11
N PHE A 20 -2.64 3.71 9.50
CA PHE A 20 -1.41 4.13 10.18
C PHE A 20 -0.75 5.37 9.56
N GLY A 21 -1.29 5.92 8.47
CA GLY A 21 -0.82 7.15 7.88
C GLY A 21 -1.58 8.36 8.42
N ASP A 22 -0.86 9.47 8.55
CA ASP A 22 -1.43 10.76 8.90
C ASP A 22 -1.76 11.51 7.61
N TYR A 23 -3.01 11.97 7.47
CA TYR A 23 -3.46 12.74 6.32
C TYR A 23 -4.69 13.58 6.66
N GLN A 24 -4.87 14.67 5.91
CA GLN A 24 -6.11 15.44 5.87
C GLN A 24 -7.00 14.87 4.77
N LYS A 25 -8.30 14.72 5.09
CA LYS A 25 -9.29 14.29 4.10
C LYS A 25 -9.27 15.24 2.90
N ASP A 26 -9.41 14.68 1.70
CA ASP A 26 -9.44 15.40 0.42
C ASP A 26 -8.14 16.16 0.06
N SER A 27 -7.06 15.99 0.84
CA SER A 27 -5.75 16.61 0.57
C SER A 27 -4.62 15.55 0.50
N PRO A 28 -4.39 14.93 -0.67
CA PRO A 28 -3.41 13.86 -0.85
C PRO A 28 -1.96 14.24 -0.53
N SER A 29 -1.60 15.52 -0.69
CA SER A 29 -0.25 16.03 -0.43
C SER A 29 0.16 16.00 1.05
N THR A 30 -0.83 15.86 1.95
CA THR A 30 -0.59 15.79 3.39
C THR A 30 -0.26 14.39 3.89
N PHE A 31 -0.38 13.38 3.03
CA PHE A 31 -0.16 12.00 3.44
C PHE A 31 1.29 11.77 3.88
N SER A 32 1.46 11.31 5.11
CA SER A 32 2.74 10.89 5.64
C SER A 32 2.61 9.55 6.39
N LEU A 33 3.68 8.77 6.37
CA LEU A 33 3.79 7.53 7.12
C LEU A 33 4.92 7.65 8.13
N SER A 34 4.74 7.03 9.29
CA SER A 34 5.82 6.86 10.24
C SER A 34 7.05 6.25 9.55
N PRO A 35 8.28 6.72 9.87
CA PRO A 35 9.51 6.16 9.31
C PRO A 35 9.65 4.64 9.49
N ARG A 36 8.99 4.05 10.50
CA ARG A 36 8.98 2.59 10.71
C ARG A 36 8.17 1.83 9.65
N PHE A 37 7.23 2.50 8.99
CA PHE A 37 6.36 1.93 7.95
C PHE A 37 6.71 2.43 6.54
N SER A 38 7.68 3.34 6.38
CA SER A 38 8.00 3.98 5.10
C SER A 38 8.49 2.98 4.03
N ILE A 39 9.11 1.87 4.43
CA ILE A 39 9.55 0.81 3.52
C ILE A 39 8.39 -0.04 2.97
N PHE A 40 7.25 -0.08 3.67
CA PHE A 40 6.16 -0.99 3.35
C PHE A 40 5.52 -0.70 1.98
N PRO A 41 5.14 0.55 1.61
CA PRO A 41 4.66 0.85 0.27
C PRO A 41 5.65 0.46 -0.84
N GLN A 42 6.95 0.72 -0.59
CA GLN A 42 8.01 0.40 -1.54
C GLN A 42 8.17 -1.12 -1.73
N PHE A 43 8.11 -1.89 -0.64
CA PHE A 43 8.15 -3.35 -0.70
C PHE A 43 6.97 -3.91 -1.49
N ILE A 44 5.75 -3.44 -1.24
CA ILE A 44 4.55 -3.88 -1.96
C ILE A 44 4.64 -3.54 -3.46
N PHE A 45 5.19 -2.38 -3.81
CA PHE A 45 5.42 -2.00 -5.21
C PHE A 45 6.30 -3.00 -5.96
N HIS A 46 7.39 -3.46 -5.34
CA HIS A 46 8.28 -4.45 -5.93
C HIS A 46 7.65 -5.84 -5.94
N LEU A 47 7.00 -6.25 -4.84
CA LEU A 47 6.36 -7.55 -4.71
C LEU A 47 5.28 -7.77 -5.78
N ARG A 48 4.39 -6.80 -5.99
CA ARG A 48 3.29 -6.93 -6.97
C ARG A 48 3.75 -7.04 -8.43
N ARG A 49 4.98 -6.62 -8.73
CA ARG A 49 5.61 -6.69 -10.07
C ARG A 49 6.57 -7.85 -10.20
N SER A 50 6.76 -8.61 -9.12
CA SER A 50 7.65 -9.77 -9.12
C SER A 50 7.00 -10.96 -9.82
N GLN A 51 7.82 -11.86 -10.33
CA GLN A 51 7.41 -13.14 -10.94
C GLN A 51 6.74 -14.10 -9.93
N PHE A 52 6.72 -13.76 -8.64
CA PHE A 52 6.01 -14.53 -7.62
C PHE A 52 4.51 -14.21 -7.56
N VAL A 53 4.11 -13.06 -8.10
CA VAL A 53 2.73 -12.54 -8.05
C VAL A 53 2.13 -12.37 -9.45
N GLN A 54 2.96 -12.06 -10.46
CA GLN A 54 2.58 -12.03 -11.88
C GLN A 54 2.47 -13.42 -12.49
#